data_AF-A0A1G8UYI9-F1
#
_entry.id   AF-A0A1G8UYI9-F1
#
_cell.length_a   1.000
_cell.length_b   1.000
_cell.length_c   1.000
_cell.angle_alpha   90.00
_cell.angle_beta   90.00
_cell.angle_gamma   90.00
#
_symmetry.space_group_name_H-M   'P 1'
#
loop_
_entity.id
_entity.type
_entity.pdbx_description
1 polymer ?
#
loop_
_entity_poly.entity_id
_entity_poly.type
_entity_poly.pdbx_seq_one_letter_code
_entity_poly.pdbx_strand_id
1 'polypeptide(L)'
;MMHQSAVGSVTNRLTRRPSGPSVLLTDPTGLFAELARLDLPPGDYVLCGSAALYVRGMRARINDLDVLARGAAWQKALALGVPKPALSGHGLRVVHPSAAIEFVDRWTPGWPTDDLIDNADVIDGVPFMRLGDVLAWKEAARRPKDLPDIAAVEHLRSLWSRRSRRCPSNARYAPEPGTYSPHACVSAGWRACGGRAMKPPTR
;
A
#
# COMPACT_ATOMS: atom_id res chain seq x y z
N MET A 1 -1.38 45.68 60.04
CA MET A 1 -1.16 44.24 59.78
C MET A 1 -1.83 43.93 58.44
N MET A 2 -1.02 43.63 57.43
CA MET A 2 -1.48 43.33 56.07
C MET A 2 -2.03 41.91 56.02
N HIS A 3 -3.17 41.68 55.37
CA HIS A 3 -3.39 40.43 54.66
C HIS A 3 -4.28 40.65 53.43
N GLN A 4 -3.67 40.51 52.26
CA GLN A 4 -4.30 40.37 50.96
C GLN A 4 -4.81 38.92 50.84
N SER A 5 -6.07 38.73 50.44
CA SER A 5 -6.57 37.43 49.99
C SER A 5 -6.49 37.37 48.47
N ALA A 6 -5.59 36.52 47.96
CA ALA A 6 -5.38 36.30 46.55
C ALA A 6 -6.41 35.32 45.96
N VAL A 7 -6.90 35.68 44.78
CA VAL A 7 -7.79 34.92 43.90
C VAL A 7 -7.01 33.75 43.29
N GLY A 8 -7.41 32.51 43.61
CA GLY A 8 -6.84 31.30 43.03
C GLY A 8 -7.55 30.90 41.73
N SER A 9 -6.92 31.20 40.60
CA SER A 9 -7.33 30.83 39.25
C SER A 9 -7.35 29.31 39.04
N VAL A 10 -8.51 28.77 38.64
CA VAL A 10 -8.66 27.38 38.22
C VAL A 10 -8.12 27.24 36.80
N THR A 11 -6.86 26.82 36.67
CA THR A 11 -6.26 26.52 35.36
C THR A 11 -6.87 25.25 34.78
N ASN A 12 -7.62 25.42 33.70
CA ASN A 12 -8.16 24.40 32.80
C ASN A 12 -7.02 23.60 32.18
N ARG A 13 -6.75 22.40 32.70
CA ARG A 13 -5.75 21.48 32.14
C ARG A 13 -6.43 20.69 31.01
N LEU A 14 -6.39 21.26 29.80
CA LEU A 14 -6.69 20.54 28.56
C LEU A 14 -5.80 19.28 28.50
N THR A 15 -6.39 18.13 28.79
CA THR A 15 -5.77 16.83 28.58
C THR A 15 -5.62 16.64 27.06
N ARG A 16 -4.40 16.84 26.57
CA ARG A 16 -4.03 16.51 25.19
C ARG A 16 -4.24 15.00 25.01
N ARG A 17 -5.25 14.60 24.24
CA ARG A 17 -5.41 13.20 23.82
C ARG A 17 -4.09 12.76 23.17
N PRO A 18 -3.54 11.58 23.50
CA PRO A 18 -2.39 11.06 22.78
C PRO A 18 -2.76 10.98 21.30
N SER A 19 -1.94 11.62 20.47
CA SER A 19 -2.04 11.51 19.01
C SER A 19 -1.73 10.07 18.66
N GLY A 20 -2.77 9.25 18.51
CA GLY A 20 -2.65 7.95 17.86
C GLY A 20 -2.04 8.12 16.46
N PRO A 21 -1.55 7.04 15.84
CA PRO A 21 -0.99 7.09 14.50
C PRO A 21 -1.96 7.82 13.56
N SER A 22 -1.47 8.87 12.91
CA SER A 22 -2.24 9.66 11.94
C SER A 22 -2.38 8.84 10.66
N VAL A 23 -3.34 7.93 10.63
CA VAL A 23 -3.66 7.20 9.40
C VAL A 23 -4.43 8.16 8.49
N LEU A 24 -3.78 8.58 7.39
CA LEU A 24 -4.41 9.39 6.34
C LEU A 24 -5.48 8.59 5.57
N LEU A 25 -5.39 7.27 5.62
CA LEU A 25 -6.38 6.38 5.02
C LEU A 25 -7.67 6.37 5.81
N THR A 26 -8.76 6.70 5.13
CA THR A 26 -10.10 6.68 5.71
C THR A 26 -11.00 5.84 4.84
N ASP A 27 -11.91 5.11 5.48
CA ASP A 27 -13.05 4.48 4.85
C ASP A 27 -14.34 4.90 5.60
N PRO A 28 -15.52 4.85 4.96
CA PRO A 28 -16.77 5.29 5.59
C PRO A 28 -17.14 4.54 6.88
N THR A 29 -16.63 3.32 7.04
CA THR A 29 -16.90 2.44 8.19
C THR A 29 -15.84 2.51 9.29
N GLY A 30 -14.77 3.27 9.09
CA GLY A 30 -13.69 3.45 10.06
C GLY A 30 -12.78 2.22 10.26
N LEU A 31 -12.77 1.26 9.34
CA LEU A 31 -11.94 0.06 9.42
C LEU A 31 -10.44 0.37 9.51
N PHE A 32 -9.94 1.33 8.74
CA PHE A 32 -8.53 1.74 8.84
C PHE A 32 -8.19 2.37 10.19
N ALA A 33 -9.13 3.13 10.77
CA ALA A 33 -8.96 3.71 12.09
C ALA A 33 -8.94 2.63 13.18
N GLU A 34 -9.80 1.61 13.08
CA GLU A 34 -9.76 0.48 14.02
C GLU A 34 -8.47 -0.33 13.90
N LEU A 35 -8.01 -0.62 12.67
CA LEU A 35 -6.72 -1.28 12.47
C LEU A 35 -5.56 -0.47 13.08
N ALA A 36 -5.57 0.84 12.89
CA ALA A 36 -4.55 1.74 13.42
C ALA A 36 -4.42 1.68 14.94
N ARG A 37 -5.55 1.51 15.66
CA ARG A 37 -5.57 1.43 17.12
C ARG A 37 -4.89 0.17 17.67
N LEU A 38 -4.77 -0.88 16.85
CA LEU A 38 -4.07 -2.11 17.24
C LEU A 38 -2.55 -1.92 17.24
N ASP A 39 -2.05 -0.86 16.61
CA ASP A 39 -0.62 -0.50 16.60
C ASP A 39 0.26 -1.67 16.11
N LEU A 40 -0.19 -2.37 15.07
CA LEU A 40 0.51 -3.57 14.59
C LEU A 40 1.94 -3.22 14.14
N PRO A 41 2.95 -4.02 14.53
CA PRO A 41 4.33 -3.75 14.18
C PRO A 41 4.53 -3.81 12.65
N PRO A 42 5.08 -2.76 12.02
CA PRO A 42 5.43 -2.79 10.61
C PRO A 42 6.36 -3.96 10.28
N GLY A 43 6.19 -4.58 9.12
CA GLY A 43 6.98 -5.75 8.70
C GLY A 43 6.47 -7.09 9.23
N ASP A 44 5.45 -7.09 10.08
CA ASP A 44 4.81 -8.31 10.60
C ASP A 44 3.37 -8.49 10.11
N TYR A 45 2.86 -7.58 9.27
CA TYR A 45 1.54 -7.72 8.68
C TYR A 45 1.45 -7.08 7.30
N VAL A 46 0.43 -7.47 6.55
CA VAL A 46 0.05 -6.87 5.28
C VAL A 46 -1.47 -6.91 5.10
N LEU A 47 -2.04 -5.84 4.55
CA LEU A 47 -3.44 -5.80 4.14
C LEU A 47 -3.63 -6.45 2.77
N CYS A 48 -4.53 -7.42 2.71
CA CYS A 48 -4.78 -8.25 1.55
C CYS A 48 -6.09 -7.89 0.85
N GLY A 49 -6.34 -8.56 -0.28
CA GLY A 49 -7.67 -8.59 -0.89
C GLY A 49 -8.19 -7.22 -1.34
N SER A 50 -9.39 -6.87 -0.89
CA SER A 50 -10.13 -5.71 -1.43
C SER A 50 -9.55 -4.36 -0.98
N ALA A 51 -8.87 -4.31 0.17
CA ALA A 51 -8.24 -3.10 0.69
C ALA A 51 -7.16 -2.55 -0.25
N ALA A 52 -6.35 -3.43 -0.85
CA ALA A 52 -5.32 -3.06 -1.82
C ALA A 52 -5.90 -2.39 -3.08
N LEU A 53 -7.10 -2.79 -3.51
CA LEU A 53 -7.79 -2.19 -4.66
C LEU A 53 -8.43 -0.85 -4.28
N TYR A 54 -9.03 -0.77 -3.09
CA TYR A 54 -9.68 0.43 -2.58
C TYR A 54 -8.72 1.60 -2.45
N VAL A 55 -7.58 1.39 -1.79
CA VAL A 55 -6.57 2.44 -1.57
C VAL A 55 -5.97 2.96 -2.88
N ARG A 56 -6.04 2.17 -3.96
CA ARG A 56 -5.58 2.54 -5.31
C ARG A 56 -6.70 3.11 -6.19
N GLY A 57 -7.90 3.36 -5.64
CA GLY A 57 -9.04 3.91 -6.37
C GLY A 57 -9.69 2.95 -7.38
N MET A 58 -9.39 1.65 -7.31
CA MET A 58 -9.97 0.63 -8.21
C MET A 58 -11.29 0.09 -7.69
N ARG A 59 -11.61 0.35 -6.42
CA ARG A 59 -12.84 -0.07 -5.78
C ARG A 59 -13.39 1.07 -4.93
N ALA A 60 -14.68 1.36 -5.06
CA ALA A 60 -15.30 2.50 -4.37
C ALA A 60 -15.57 2.24 -2.87
N ARG A 61 -15.61 0.97 -2.46
CA ARG A 61 -15.91 0.57 -1.08
C ARG A 61 -15.23 -0.74 -0.69
N ILE A 62 -14.94 -0.86 0.60
CA ILE A 62 -14.55 -2.09 1.28
C ILE A 62 -15.61 -2.44 2.32
N ASN A 63 -15.79 -3.74 2.56
CA ASN A 63 -16.73 -4.23 3.57
C ASN A 63 -16.00 -4.78 4.80
N ASP A 64 -14.74 -5.16 4.60
CA ASP A 64 -13.88 -5.84 5.54
C ASP A 64 -12.41 -5.51 5.23
N LEU A 65 -11.55 -5.76 6.23
CA LEU A 65 -10.11 -5.83 6.06
C LEU A 65 -9.64 -7.26 6.30
N ASP A 66 -8.92 -7.79 5.31
CA ASP A 66 -8.17 -9.04 5.45
C ASP A 66 -6.72 -8.69 5.82
N VAL A 67 -6.27 -9.11 6.99
CA VAL A 67 -4.92 -8.86 7.51
C VAL A 67 -4.16 -10.18 7.58
N LEU A 68 -3.14 -10.35 6.73
CA LEU A 68 -2.18 -11.44 6.90
C LEU A 68 -1.12 -10.98 7.90
N ALA A 69 -0.91 -11.76 8.95
CA ALA A 69 0.00 -11.40 10.04
C ALA A 69 0.93 -12.55 10.42
N ARG A 70 2.14 -12.20 10.82
CA ARG A 70 3.14 -13.11 11.42
C ARG A 70 3.68 -12.47 12.70
N GLY A 71 4.59 -13.18 13.37
CA GLY A 71 5.40 -12.61 14.46
C GLY A 71 4.57 -11.88 15.53
N ALA A 72 4.99 -10.67 15.86
CA ALA A 72 4.38 -9.85 16.91
C ALA A 72 2.99 -9.30 16.51
N ALA A 73 2.72 -9.06 15.22
CA ALA A 73 1.39 -8.67 14.78
C ALA A 73 0.38 -9.82 14.99
N TRP A 74 0.79 -11.07 14.72
CA TRP A 74 -0.05 -12.23 15.00
C TRP A 74 -0.29 -12.40 16.51
N GLN A 75 0.71 -12.20 17.36
CA GLN A 75 0.51 -12.23 18.81
C GLN A 75 -0.50 -11.19 19.29
N LYS A 76 -0.49 -9.98 18.70
CA LYS A 76 -1.52 -8.97 18.98
C LYS A 76 -2.91 -9.42 18.53
N ALA A 77 -3.02 -10.05 17.36
CA ALA A 77 -4.30 -10.61 16.90
C ALA A 77 -4.84 -11.70 17.83
N LEU A 78 -3.97 -12.58 18.37
CA LEU A 78 -4.36 -13.61 19.34
C LEU A 78 -4.97 -13.02 20.63
N ALA A 79 -4.60 -11.80 21.01
CA ALA A 79 -5.18 -11.12 22.17
C ALA A 79 -6.63 -10.64 21.93
N LEU A 80 -7.10 -10.61 20.68
CA LEU A 80 -8.44 -10.14 20.31
C LEU A 80 -9.50 -11.25 20.38
N GLY A 81 -9.10 -12.52 20.33
CA GLY A 81 -10.05 -13.63 20.33
C GLY A 81 -9.43 -15.00 20.12
N VAL A 82 -10.28 -16.03 20.16
CA VAL A 82 -9.85 -17.43 20.04
C VAL A 82 -9.57 -17.77 18.57
N PRO A 83 -8.37 -18.29 18.24
CA PRO A 83 -8.06 -18.73 16.88
C PRO A 83 -8.96 -19.87 16.41
N LYS A 84 -9.36 -19.80 15.15
CA LYS A 84 -10.15 -20.84 14.47
C LYS A 84 -9.47 -21.21 13.15
N PRO A 85 -9.74 -22.38 12.56
CA PRO A 85 -9.28 -22.66 11.21
C PRO A 85 -9.70 -21.55 10.23
N ALA A 86 -8.76 -21.12 9.38
CA ALA A 86 -9.04 -20.14 8.34
C ALA A 86 -10.02 -20.71 7.30
N LEU A 87 -10.85 -19.84 6.69
CA LEU A 87 -11.81 -20.26 5.67
C LEU A 87 -11.13 -20.77 4.39
N SER A 88 -9.86 -20.44 4.18
CA SER A 88 -9.01 -21.00 3.13
C SER A 88 -8.69 -22.49 3.35
N GLY A 89 -8.95 -23.03 4.54
CA GLY A 89 -8.46 -24.34 4.97
C GLY A 89 -6.95 -24.36 5.25
N HIS A 90 -6.29 -23.19 5.30
CA HIS A 90 -4.85 -23.09 5.50
C HIS A 90 -4.51 -22.07 6.59
N GLY A 91 -3.97 -22.56 7.71
CA GLY A 91 -3.65 -21.73 8.87
C GLY A 91 -4.85 -21.47 9.78
N LEU A 92 -4.68 -20.48 10.63
CA LEU A 92 -5.60 -20.00 11.63
C LEU A 92 -6.05 -18.58 11.31
N ARG A 93 -7.23 -18.25 11.84
CA ARG A 93 -7.81 -16.91 11.80
C ARG A 93 -8.28 -16.45 13.15
N VAL A 94 -8.24 -15.15 13.37
CA VAL A 94 -8.90 -14.45 14.48
C VAL A 94 -9.73 -13.32 13.89
N VAL A 95 -10.94 -13.11 14.40
CA VAL A 95 -11.83 -12.02 13.96
C VAL A 95 -11.85 -10.95 15.03
N HIS A 96 -11.70 -9.69 14.63
CA HIS A 96 -11.81 -8.56 15.55
C HIS A 96 -13.20 -8.53 16.20
N PRO A 97 -13.32 -8.34 17.52
CA PRO A 97 -14.59 -8.51 18.25
C PRO A 97 -15.66 -7.48 17.87
N SER A 98 -15.26 -6.30 17.37
CA SER A 98 -16.17 -5.18 17.12
C SER A 98 -16.02 -4.51 15.75
N ALA A 99 -15.17 -5.04 14.86
CA ALA A 99 -14.91 -4.45 13.55
C ALA A 99 -14.81 -5.57 12.51
N ALA A 100 -15.15 -5.27 11.26
CA ALA A 100 -15.03 -6.23 10.16
C ALA A 100 -13.56 -6.38 9.72
N ILE A 101 -12.72 -6.87 10.62
CA ILE A 101 -11.31 -7.12 10.39
C ILE A 101 -11.03 -8.59 10.72
N GLU A 102 -10.53 -9.32 9.75
CA GLU A 102 -10.08 -10.71 9.90
C GLU A 102 -8.56 -10.76 9.84
N PHE A 103 -7.96 -11.42 10.82
CA PHE A 103 -6.53 -11.71 10.86
C PHE A 103 -6.32 -13.17 10.50
N VAL A 104 -5.36 -13.46 9.63
CA VAL A 104 -4.94 -14.82 9.30
C VAL A 104 -3.43 -14.95 9.46
N ASP A 105 -2.95 -16.11 9.92
CA ASP A 105 -1.51 -16.40 10.03
C ASP A 105 -0.91 -16.94 8.73
N ARG A 106 -1.77 -17.39 7.81
CA ARG A 106 -1.44 -17.89 6.48
C ARG A 106 -2.54 -17.53 5.50
N TRP A 107 -2.18 -17.27 4.24
CA TRP A 107 -3.13 -16.85 3.23
C TRP A 107 -3.87 -18.05 2.58
N THR A 108 -3.25 -18.65 1.57
CA THR A 108 -3.71 -19.86 0.87
C THR A 108 -2.50 -20.69 0.46
N PRO A 109 -2.62 -22.02 0.26
CA PRO A 109 -1.50 -22.84 -0.20
C PRO A 109 -0.85 -22.28 -1.47
N GLY A 110 0.48 -22.23 -1.53
CA GLY A 110 1.24 -21.64 -2.62
C GLY A 110 1.51 -20.13 -2.50
N TRP A 111 1.08 -19.50 -1.41
CA TRP A 111 1.29 -18.08 -1.13
C TRP A 111 2.10 -17.90 0.16
N PRO A 112 3.44 -17.82 0.09
CA PRO A 112 4.29 -17.75 1.26
C PRO A 112 4.03 -16.48 2.07
N THR A 113 3.82 -16.63 3.38
CA THR A 113 3.45 -15.52 4.26
C THR A 113 4.54 -14.47 4.35
N ASP A 114 5.79 -14.90 4.47
CA ASP A 114 6.93 -13.99 4.54
C ASP A 114 7.05 -13.16 3.26
N ASP A 115 6.99 -13.81 2.08
CA ASP A 115 7.08 -13.10 0.80
C ASP A 115 5.99 -12.05 0.62
N LEU A 116 4.75 -12.35 1.02
CA LEU A 116 3.63 -11.43 0.92
C LEU A 116 3.77 -10.21 1.83
N ILE A 117 4.36 -10.39 3.02
CA ILE A 117 4.58 -9.32 3.99
C ILE A 117 5.82 -8.50 3.61
N ASP A 118 6.93 -9.16 3.31
CA ASP A 118 8.23 -8.52 3.04
C ASP A 118 8.25 -7.72 1.74
N ASN A 119 7.39 -8.07 0.78
CA ASN A 119 7.30 -7.36 -0.50
C ASN A 119 6.09 -6.43 -0.60
N ALA A 120 5.39 -6.13 0.49
CA ALA A 120 4.21 -5.28 0.47
C ALA A 120 4.50 -3.87 -0.09
N ASP A 121 3.53 -3.32 -0.83
CA ASP A 121 3.52 -1.91 -1.20
C ASP A 121 3.07 -1.08 0.02
N VAL A 122 3.90 -0.15 0.48
CA VAL A 122 3.55 0.74 1.59
C VAL A 122 2.86 2.01 1.07
N ILE A 123 1.63 2.26 1.49
CA ILE A 123 0.84 3.45 1.13
C ILE A 123 0.39 4.13 2.43
N ASP A 124 0.75 5.39 2.61
CA ASP A 124 0.49 6.17 3.84
C ASP A 124 0.91 5.45 5.13
N GLY A 125 2.05 4.74 5.07
CA GLY A 125 2.61 3.98 6.19
C GLY A 125 1.93 2.64 6.46
N VAL A 126 0.92 2.24 5.67
CA VAL A 126 0.21 0.97 5.82
C VAL A 126 0.68 -0.01 4.72
N PRO A 127 1.10 -1.25 5.07
CA PRO A 127 1.53 -2.26 4.11
C PRO A 127 0.33 -2.91 3.41
N PHE A 128 0.34 -2.93 2.08
CA PHE A 128 -0.66 -3.59 1.23
C PHE A 128 -0.03 -4.65 0.34
N MET A 129 -0.71 -5.78 0.18
CA MET A 129 -0.32 -6.83 -0.76
C MET A 129 -0.14 -6.21 -2.15
N ARG A 130 0.96 -6.56 -2.84
CA ARG A 130 1.24 -6.02 -4.17
C ARG A 130 0.08 -6.32 -5.10
N LEU A 131 -0.20 -5.37 -5.98
CA LEU A 131 -1.35 -5.51 -6.89
C LEU A 131 -1.24 -6.74 -7.81
N GLY A 132 -0.02 -7.13 -8.20
CA GLY A 132 0.22 -8.35 -8.97
C GLY A 132 -0.13 -9.63 -8.20
N ASP A 133 0.19 -9.68 -6.91
CA ASP A 133 -0.13 -10.81 -6.02
C ASP A 133 -1.65 -10.88 -5.80
N VAL A 134 -2.31 -9.74 -5.59
CA VAL A 134 -3.78 -9.66 -5.48
C VAL A 134 -4.46 -10.18 -6.75
N LEU A 135 -3.98 -9.78 -7.94
CA LEU A 135 -4.52 -10.23 -9.21
C LEU A 135 -4.36 -11.76 -9.35
N ALA A 136 -3.14 -12.28 -9.19
CA ALA A 136 -2.87 -13.69 -9.37
C ALA A 136 -3.68 -14.55 -8.38
N TRP A 137 -3.89 -14.09 -7.14
CA TRP A 137 -4.73 -14.80 -6.17
C TRP A 137 -6.20 -14.77 -6.58
N LYS A 138 -6.72 -13.61 -7.02
CA LYS A 138 -8.11 -13.50 -7.48
C LYS A 138 -8.36 -14.32 -8.73
N GLU A 139 -7.41 -14.40 -9.66
CA GLU A 139 -7.49 -15.25 -10.85
C GLU A 139 -7.53 -16.74 -10.49
N ALA A 140 -6.72 -17.17 -9.51
CA ALA A 140 -6.73 -18.53 -9.02
C ALA A 140 -8.03 -18.89 -8.28
N ALA A 141 -8.54 -17.99 -7.44
CA ALA A 141 -9.79 -18.20 -6.68
C ALA A 141 -11.05 -18.08 -7.57
N ARG A 142 -11.00 -17.17 -8.56
CA ARG A 142 -12.01 -16.90 -9.58
C ARG A 142 -13.47 -16.87 -9.10
N ARG A 143 -13.72 -16.33 -7.90
CA ARG A 143 -15.07 -16.27 -7.33
C ARG A 143 -15.91 -15.22 -8.08
N PRO A 144 -17.25 -15.34 -8.13
CA PRO A 144 -18.10 -14.35 -8.80
C PRO A 144 -17.84 -12.90 -8.36
N LYS A 145 -17.55 -12.69 -7.06
CA LYS A 145 -17.25 -11.36 -6.49
C LYS A 145 -15.88 -10.79 -6.89
N ASP A 146 -14.96 -11.62 -7.37
CA ASP A 146 -13.61 -11.20 -7.78
C ASP A 146 -13.55 -10.76 -9.25
N LEU A 147 -14.52 -11.14 -10.09
CA LEU A 147 -14.49 -10.82 -11.52
C LEU A 147 -14.38 -9.30 -11.81
N PRO A 148 -15.12 -8.41 -11.12
CA PRO A 148 -14.96 -6.97 -11.34
C PRO A 148 -13.59 -6.44 -10.90
N ASP A 149 -13.03 -7.01 -9.83
CA ASP A 149 -11.71 -6.64 -9.32
C ASP A 149 -10.61 -7.02 -10.30
N ILE A 150 -10.66 -8.25 -10.84
CA ILE A 150 -9.74 -8.75 -11.86
C ILE A 150 -9.78 -7.83 -13.08
N ALA A 151 -10.97 -7.53 -13.60
CA ALA A 151 -11.14 -6.67 -14.76
C ALA A 151 -10.57 -5.26 -14.54
N ALA A 152 -10.71 -4.69 -13.34
CA ALA A 152 -10.16 -3.37 -13.02
C ALA A 152 -8.62 -3.35 -13.06
N VAL A 153 -7.98 -4.38 -12.52
CA VAL A 153 -6.51 -4.48 -12.52
C VAL A 153 -5.97 -4.77 -13.94
N GLU A 154 -6.62 -5.67 -14.68
CA GLU A 154 -6.27 -5.93 -16.09
C GLU A 154 -6.43 -4.68 -16.95
N HIS A 155 -7.50 -3.90 -16.73
CA HIS A 155 -7.71 -2.64 -17.42
C HIS A 155 -6.55 -1.67 -17.17
N LEU A 156 -6.14 -1.48 -15.89
CA LEU A 156 -4.97 -0.66 -15.55
C LEU A 156 -3.71 -1.17 -16.27
N ARG A 157 -3.44 -2.47 -16.20
CA ARG A 157 -2.27 -3.09 -16.86
C ARG A 157 -2.27 -2.80 -18.37
N SER A 158 -3.44 -2.83 -19.01
CA SER A 158 -3.59 -2.53 -20.44
C SER A 158 -3.25 -1.07 -20.78
N LEU A 159 -3.69 -0.12 -19.94
CA LEU A 159 -3.44 1.31 -20.13
C LEU A 159 -1.94 1.62 -20.00
N TRP A 160 -1.28 1.06 -18.99
CA TRP A 160 0.15 1.22 -18.77
C TRP A 160 0.99 0.57 -19.89
N SER A 161 0.58 -0.61 -20.35
CA SER A 161 1.26 -1.29 -21.47
C SER A 161 1.13 -0.53 -22.80
N ARG A 162 0.03 0.20 -23.02
CA ARG A 162 -0.18 1.03 -24.21
C ARG A 162 0.63 2.32 -24.15
N ARG A 163 0.71 2.96 -22.99
CA ARG A 163 1.54 4.16 -22.78
C ARG A 163 3.03 3.86 -22.94
N SER A 164 3.50 2.74 -22.40
CA SER A 164 4.90 2.30 -22.53
C SER A 164 5.29 2.05 -23.99
N ARG A 165 4.34 1.59 -24.83
CA ARG A 165 4.53 1.42 -26.28
C ARG A 165 4.46 2.73 -27.09
N ARG A 166 3.93 3.81 -26.50
CA ARG A 166 3.78 5.12 -27.17
C ARG A 166 4.91 6.10 -26.86
N CYS A 167 5.89 5.74 -26.03
CA CYS A 167 7.13 6.52 -25.96
C CYS A 167 7.87 6.31 -27.29
N PRO A 168 8.04 7.34 -28.14
CA PRO A 168 8.86 7.19 -29.32
C PRO A 168 10.30 7.08 -28.83
N SER A 169 10.85 5.88 -28.82
CA SER A 169 12.28 5.66 -28.56
C SER A 169 13.19 6.28 -29.62
N ASN A 170 12.63 6.96 -30.63
CA ASN A 170 13.34 7.64 -31.70
C ASN A 170 12.63 8.93 -32.13
N ALA A 171 12.22 9.80 -31.19
CA ALA A 171 12.13 11.21 -31.53
C ALA A 171 13.56 11.73 -31.71
N ARG A 172 14.16 11.43 -32.87
CA ARG A 172 15.31 12.18 -33.37
C ARG A 172 14.84 13.62 -33.40
N TYR A 173 15.27 14.41 -32.42
CA TYR A 173 15.32 15.85 -32.59
C TYR A 173 16.34 16.06 -33.71
N ALA A 174 15.88 16.02 -34.95
CA ALA A 174 16.62 16.57 -36.05
C ALA A 174 16.51 18.08 -35.85
N PRO A 175 17.59 18.80 -35.47
CA PRO A 175 17.54 20.24 -35.57
C PRO A 175 17.25 20.58 -37.03
N GLU A 176 16.24 21.44 -37.25
CA GLU A 176 16.06 22.15 -38.52
C GLU A 176 17.43 22.66 -38.98
N PRO A 177 17.85 22.39 -40.23
CA PRO A 177 19.10 22.94 -40.74
C PRO A 177 18.90 24.45 -40.94
N GLY A 178 19.19 25.25 -39.91
CA GLY A 178 19.10 26.70 -40.07
C GLY A 178 19.23 27.58 -38.83
N THR A 179 19.15 27.08 -37.59
CA THR A 179 19.20 27.96 -36.41
C THR A 179 20.14 27.45 -35.33
N TYR A 180 21.45 27.51 -35.61
CA TYR A 180 22.47 27.46 -34.56
C TYR A 180 22.58 28.85 -33.92
N SER A 181 21.98 29.05 -32.75
CA SER A 181 22.29 30.18 -31.86
C SER A 181 22.97 29.62 -30.60
N PRO A 182 24.23 29.99 -30.31
CA PRO A 182 25.05 29.30 -29.30
C PRO A 182 24.72 29.65 -27.83
N HIS A 183 23.53 30.16 -27.52
CA HIS A 183 23.22 30.69 -26.17
C HIS A 183 22.03 30.08 -25.41
N ALA A 184 21.49 28.93 -25.82
CA ALA A 184 20.36 28.34 -25.09
C ALA A 184 20.48 26.82 -24.93
N CYS A 185 21.39 26.34 -24.07
CA CYS A 185 21.27 24.98 -23.53
C CYS A 185 22.02 24.82 -22.20
N VAL A 186 21.48 25.40 -21.13
CA VAL A 186 21.79 25.00 -19.74
C VAL A 186 20.47 24.84 -18.99
N SER A 187 19.73 23.76 -19.25
CA SER A 187 18.74 23.19 -18.30
C SER A 187 17.94 22.05 -18.94
N ALA A 188 18.56 20.89 -19.15
CA ALA A 188 17.84 19.62 -19.22
C ALA A 188 18.84 18.47 -19.05
N GLY A 189 19.24 18.20 -17.81
CA GLY A 189 20.18 17.15 -17.43
C GLY A 189 19.62 15.74 -17.60
N TRP A 190 19.51 15.27 -18.84
CA TRP A 190 19.24 13.87 -19.16
C TRP A 190 20.58 13.15 -19.38
N ARG A 191 21.01 12.33 -18.40
CA ARG A 191 22.11 11.38 -18.57
C ARG A 191 21.60 10.18 -19.38
N ALA A 192 22.20 9.96 -20.54
CA ALA A 192 21.95 8.82 -21.40
C ALA A 192 22.48 7.51 -20.78
N CYS A 193 21.64 6.46 -20.83
CA CYS A 193 22.03 5.09 -20.56
C CYS A 193 23.11 4.62 -21.54
N GLY A 194 24.10 3.89 -21.02
CA GLY A 194 25.29 3.45 -21.73
C GLY A 194 25.03 2.51 -22.90
N GLY A 195 25.58 2.87 -24.06
CA GLY A 195 25.83 1.99 -25.19
C GLY A 195 27.35 1.78 -25.35
N ARG A 196 27.78 0.52 -25.39
CA ARG A 196 29.18 0.10 -25.63
C ARG A 196 29.70 0.67 -26.94
N ALA A 197 30.87 1.29 -26.91
CA ALA A 197 31.62 1.68 -28.09
C ALA A 197 32.21 0.44 -28.78
N MET A 198 31.84 0.19 -30.04
CA MET A 198 32.62 -0.67 -30.93
C MET A 198 33.85 0.11 -31.42
N LYS A 199 35.04 -0.50 -31.31
CA LYS A 199 36.29 0.04 -31.87
C LYS A 199 36.27 -0.08 -33.41
N PRO A 200 36.81 0.90 -34.16
CA PRO A 200 36.98 0.78 -35.60
C PRO A 200 38.19 -0.10 -35.96
N PRO A 201 38.22 -0.69 -37.18
CA PRO A 201 39.29 -1.59 -37.60
C PRO A 201 40.57 -0.82 -37.92
N THR A 202 41.70 -1.36 -37.47
CA THR A 202 43.04 -0.92 -37.85
C THR A 202 43.33 -1.34 -39.30
N ARG A 203 43.82 -0.38 -40.10
CA ARG A 203 44.52 -0.66 -41.37
C ARG A 203 45.91 -1.20 -41.10
#